data_AF-A0A178C827-F1
#
_entry.id   AF-A0A178C827-F1
#
_cell.length_a   1.000
_cell.length_b   1.000
_cell.length_c   1.000
_cell.angle_alpha   90.00
_cell.angle_beta   90.00
_cell.angle_gamma   90.00
#
_symmetry.space_group_name_H-M   'P 1'
#
loop_
_entity.id
_entity.type
_entity.pdbx_description
1 polymer ?
#
loop_
_entity_poly.entity_id
_entity_poly.type
_entity_poly.pdbx_seq_one_letter_code
_entity_poly.pdbx_strand_id
1 'polypeptide(L)'
;MEIRNRPDEWKIEQGLSGAKLPFLDQTGPEPVFIQPRAWPELTKDQAAIDAVGNRDELFTRELEGWKGYVEWEKYPEKKEKAHKILTSQVFPPNPEFQMGLIPDTNPVLPGTHWKMWHHAVGGELTDVPEDSWKTVLREKHPEMLHLLQFPYNGEPPKRLVTDKAVTPNSLHFVRNHGGIPLIDKDKWRLDLDGLVKNLRTFTFDDITDESKFPRIEKFVTMQCSGTRRIEQISLYAGQGDEVPQAPWAEGAIGTAKYLGINLKDVIEACGGLVKPAKHLELYGAETYFKDNEVMNYVVSVPWSKVKYDEVLLCWEMNGEPLPAIHGYPVRIMVLGYIGARSVKWVYRIKAIENPSLAPVQSKEYLYFNQQTGKHNQQPTDGIQIQEMPVSSAIMSPWTKQVVIHNGKIHCKGWAYSGGGRWPERVELSADGGFSWYAVPNANLSKKGKWTWRTWSIDLPCDVEGWIEIVCRCWDSSLNTQPLTVRAAWNWGLHVTHSAHRISVYSINKTRARTAEKLKQFEATGSPLAPLTWPEEFPTQSWDDYKKFWEENEPRDVD
;
A
#
# COMPACT_ATOMS: atom_id res chain seq x y z
N MET A 1 20.55 -45.13 15.80
CA MET A 1 20.05 -44.05 14.93
C MET A 1 21.24 -43.49 14.18
N GLU A 2 21.31 -43.67 12.86
CA GLU A 2 22.25 -42.87 12.05
C GLU A 2 21.80 -41.42 12.14
N ILE A 3 22.58 -40.59 12.82
CA ILE A 3 22.38 -39.14 12.82
C ILE A 3 22.79 -38.65 11.44
N ARG A 4 21.82 -38.52 10.53
CA ARG A 4 22.06 -37.88 9.23
C ARG A 4 21.98 -36.37 9.44
N ASN A 5 23.14 -35.73 9.44
CA ASN A 5 23.24 -34.27 9.42
C ASN A 5 22.39 -33.73 8.27
N ARG A 6 21.40 -32.90 8.59
CA ARG A 6 20.63 -32.19 7.58
C ARG A 6 21.47 -30.97 7.16
N PRO A 7 21.85 -30.80 5.88
CA PRO A 7 22.74 -29.69 5.48
C PRO A 7 22.20 -28.29 5.80
N ASP A 8 20.89 -28.16 6.01
CA ASP A 8 20.19 -26.94 6.41
C ASP A 8 19.71 -26.92 7.88
N GLU A 9 20.15 -27.87 8.72
CA GLU A 9 19.76 -27.97 10.15
C GLU A 9 19.99 -26.67 10.91
N TRP A 10 21.20 -26.10 10.81
CA TRP A 10 21.53 -24.83 11.45
C TRP A 10 20.60 -23.69 11.00
N LYS A 11 20.25 -23.62 9.71
CA LYS A 11 19.31 -22.59 9.21
C LYS A 11 17.91 -22.77 9.80
N ILE A 12 17.51 -24.02 9.99
CA ILE A 12 16.24 -24.42 10.59
C ILE A 12 16.21 -24.08 12.07
N GLU A 13 17.24 -24.45 12.83
CA GLU A 13 17.37 -24.17 14.27
C GLU A 13 17.42 -22.67 14.56
N GLN A 14 18.06 -21.88 13.69
CA GLN A 14 18.13 -20.42 13.82
C GLN A 14 16.89 -19.69 13.28
N GLY A 15 15.86 -20.42 12.82
CA GLY A 15 14.62 -19.84 12.29
C GLY A 15 14.78 -19.14 10.93
N LEU A 16 15.88 -19.35 10.22
CA LEU A 16 16.19 -18.73 8.91
C LEU A 16 15.45 -19.40 7.73
N SER A 17 14.67 -20.46 7.98
CA SER A 17 13.88 -21.16 6.95
C SER A 17 12.55 -21.65 7.52
N GLY A 18 11.88 -20.80 8.29
CA GLY A 18 10.72 -21.20 9.08
C GLY A 18 9.58 -21.87 8.29
N ALA A 19 9.42 -21.60 7.00
CA ALA A 19 8.43 -22.25 6.11
C ALA A 19 8.58 -23.76 6.04
N LYS A 20 9.83 -24.21 6.23
CA LYS A 20 10.21 -25.61 6.11
C LYS A 20 10.18 -26.32 7.47
N LEU A 21 9.91 -25.58 8.55
CA LEU A 21 9.82 -26.14 9.90
C LEU A 21 8.45 -26.78 10.09
N PRO A 22 8.39 -27.98 10.70
CA PRO A 22 7.12 -28.54 11.15
C PRO A 22 6.52 -27.68 12.28
N PHE A 23 5.20 -27.66 12.39
CA PHE A 23 4.55 -27.09 13.57
C PHE A 23 4.67 -28.05 14.75
N LEU A 24 4.95 -27.51 15.92
CA LEU A 24 5.00 -28.26 17.17
C LEU A 24 3.63 -28.18 17.87
N ASP A 25 2.92 -29.30 17.92
CA ASP A 25 1.70 -29.45 18.71
C ASP A 25 2.04 -30.09 20.07
N GLN A 26 1.78 -29.36 21.17
CA GLN A 26 2.01 -29.80 22.54
C GLN A 26 0.71 -29.92 23.34
N THR A 27 -0.43 -30.09 22.66
CA THR A 27 -1.72 -30.23 23.33
C THR A 27 -1.91 -31.59 24.03
N GLY A 28 -1.09 -32.58 23.66
CA GLY A 28 -1.03 -33.91 24.29
C GLY A 28 0.16 -34.09 25.25
N PRO A 29 0.29 -35.28 25.87
CA PRO A 29 1.40 -35.59 26.77
C PRO A 29 2.76 -35.66 26.06
N GLU A 30 2.77 -35.88 24.74
CA GLU A 30 3.96 -35.95 23.90
C GLU A 30 3.88 -34.91 22.77
N PRO A 31 4.96 -34.19 22.43
CA PRO A 31 4.96 -33.26 21.32
C PRO A 31 4.81 -33.96 19.96
N VAL A 32 3.96 -33.41 19.08
CA VAL A 32 3.74 -33.90 17.72
C VAL A 32 4.23 -32.87 16.71
N PHE A 33 5.09 -33.29 15.78
CA PHE A 33 5.57 -32.44 14.69
C PHE A 33 4.68 -32.59 13.45
N ILE A 34 3.84 -31.58 13.20
CA ILE A 34 2.96 -31.50 12.02
C ILE A 34 3.80 -31.00 10.83
N GLN A 35 3.97 -31.87 9.83
CA GLN A 35 4.80 -31.55 8.67
C GLN A 35 4.15 -30.47 7.78
N PRO A 36 4.95 -29.60 7.14
CA PRO A 36 4.45 -28.66 6.14
C PRO A 36 3.72 -29.39 5.01
N ARG A 37 2.62 -28.82 4.52
CA ARG A 37 1.83 -29.40 3.43
C ARG A 37 2.59 -29.27 2.12
N ALA A 38 2.75 -30.38 1.39
CA ALA A 38 3.23 -30.35 0.01
C ALA A 38 2.18 -29.76 -0.93
N TRP A 39 2.61 -28.96 -1.91
CA TRP A 39 1.72 -28.45 -2.94
C TRP A 39 1.21 -29.59 -3.83
N PRO A 40 -0.08 -29.57 -4.21
CA PRO A 40 -0.63 -30.58 -5.09
C PRO A 40 0.02 -30.49 -6.48
N GLU A 41 0.01 -31.60 -7.22
CA GLU A 41 0.39 -31.59 -8.63
C GLU A 41 -0.50 -30.63 -9.43
N LEU A 42 0.10 -29.94 -10.39
CA LEU A 42 -0.63 -29.06 -11.30
C LEU A 42 -1.47 -29.91 -12.25
N THR A 43 -2.79 -29.80 -12.18
CA THR A 43 -3.73 -30.53 -13.03
C THR A 43 -4.61 -29.56 -13.81
N LYS A 44 -5.11 -30.01 -14.98
CA LYS A 44 -6.04 -29.27 -15.82
C LYS A 44 -7.01 -30.25 -16.49
N ASP A 45 -8.28 -30.19 -16.11
CA ASP A 45 -9.36 -30.96 -16.74
C ASP A 45 -9.85 -30.24 -18.00
N GLN A 46 -9.22 -30.55 -19.14
CA GLN A 46 -9.54 -29.92 -20.41
C GLN A 46 -10.98 -30.22 -20.86
N ALA A 47 -11.50 -31.42 -20.59
CA ALA A 47 -12.86 -31.79 -20.98
C ALA A 47 -13.92 -30.99 -20.21
N ALA A 48 -13.71 -30.77 -18.90
CA ALA A 48 -14.59 -29.93 -18.09
C ALA A 48 -14.57 -28.46 -18.54
N ILE A 49 -13.41 -27.94 -18.95
CA ILE A 49 -13.24 -26.59 -19.49
C ILE A 49 -13.95 -26.47 -20.85
N ASP A 50 -13.73 -27.40 -21.77
CA ASP A 50 -14.33 -27.37 -23.11
C ASP A 50 -15.86 -27.45 -23.04
N ALA A 51 -16.39 -28.19 -22.06
CA ALA A 51 -17.84 -28.30 -21.80
C ALA A 51 -18.50 -26.98 -21.34
N VAL A 52 -17.74 -25.94 -20.96
CA VAL A 52 -18.29 -24.62 -20.61
C VAL A 52 -18.78 -23.85 -21.84
N GLY A 53 -18.20 -24.13 -23.01
CA GLY A 53 -18.51 -23.48 -24.29
C GLY A 53 -17.43 -22.51 -24.77
N ASN A 54 -17.72 -21.79 -25.86
CA ASN A 54 -16.76 -20.86 -26.46
C ASN A 54 -16.52 -19.62 -25.59
N ARG A 55 -15.34 -19.54 -24.98
CA ARG A 55 -14.94 -18.46 -24.06
C ARG A 55 -14.97 -17.07 -24.71
N ASP A 56 -14.67 -16.98 -26.01
CA ASP A 56 -14.63 -15.70 -26.74
C ASP A 56 -16.03 -15.11 -27.00
N GLU A 57 -17.05 -15.97 -27.02
CA GLU A 57 -18.46 -15.57 -27.10
C GLU A 57 -19.02 -15.27 -25.71
N LEU A 58 -18.67 -16.10 -24.72
CA LEU A 58 -19.18 -15.98 -23.35
C LEU A 58 -18.68 -14.71 -22.63
N PHE A 59 -17.39 -14.39 -22.82
CA PHE A 59 -16.72 -13.27 -22.17
C PHE A 59 -16.33 -12.21 -23.22
N THR A 60 -17.23 -11.97 -24.16
CA THR A 60 -17.05 -10.95 -25.19
C THR A 60 -17.25 -9.54 -24.65
N ARG A 61 -16.69 -8.55 -25.34
CA ARG A 61 -16.92 -7.13 -25.07
C ARG A 61 -18.38 -6.77 -25.31
N GLU A 62 -19.10 -6.39 -24.26
CA GLU A 62 -20.51 -6.03 -24.37
C GLU A 62 -20.73 -4.57 -24.76
N LEU A 63 -19.79 -3.68 -24.42
CA LEU A 63 -19.94 -2.24 -24.59
C LEU A 63 -18.97 -1.70 -25.64
N GLU A 64 -19.51 -1.06 -26.67
CA GLU A 64 -18.72 -0.37 -27.70
C GLU A 64 -17.81 0.69 -27.04
N GLY A 65 -16.51 0.67 -27.37
CA GLY A 65 -15.52 1.59 -26.82
C GLY A 65 -15.02 1.22 -25.41
N TRP A 66 -15.38 0.06 -24.87
CA TRP A 66 -14.89 -0.41 -23.56
C TRP A 66 -14.00 -1.64 -23.72
N LYS A 67 -12.68 -1.45 -23.85
CA LYS A 67 -11.73 -2.56 -23.92
C LYS A 67 -11.33 -3.04 -22.52
N GLY A 68 -11.27 -4.35 -22.33
CA GLY A 68 -10.90 -5.00 -21.06
C GLY A 68 -12.01 -5.01 -20.00
N TYR A 69 -13.26 -4.77 -20.42
CA TYR A 69 -14.45 -4.83 -19.58
C TYR A 69 -15.27 -6.08 -19.91
N VAL A 70 -15.76 -6.73 -18.85
CA VAL A 70 -16.81 -7.75 -18.90
C VAL A 70 -17.81 -7.40 -17.80
N GLU A 71 -19.11 -7.44 -18.10
CA GLU A 71 -20.15 -7.24 -17.10
C GLU A 71 -20.36 -8.54 -16.32
N TRP A 72 -19.91 -8.59 -15.07
CA TRP A 72 -20.10 -9.75 -14.21
C TRP A 72 -21.36 -9.62 -13.35
N GLU A 73 -21.74 -8.38 -13.00
CA GLU A 73 -22.74 -8.14 -11.95
C GLU A 73 -24.18 -8.27 -12.44
N LYS A 74 -24.42 -8.14 -13.75
CA LYS A 74 -25.73 -8.37 -14.37
C LYS A 74 -25.92 -9.80 -14.91
N TYR A 75 -24.86 -10.60 -14.97
CA TYR A 75 -24.85 -11.92 -15.62
C TYR A 75 -24.27 -13.02 -14.71
N PRO A 76 -25.03 -13.50 -13.69
CA PRO A 76 -24.57 -14.55 -12.77
C PRO A 76 -24.12 -15.84 -13.46
N GLU A 77 -24.73 -16.18 -14.60
CA GLU A 77 -24.36 -17.35 -15.41
C GLU A 77 -22.94 -17.24 -15.99
N LYS A 78 -22.46 -16.02 -16.29
CA LYS A 78 -21.05 -15.81 -16.70
C LYS A 78 -20.11 -16.09 -15.53
N LYS A 79 -20.47 -15.65 -14.31
CA LYS A 79 -19.68 -15.92 -13.11
C LYS A 79 -19.58 -17.42 -12.83
N GLU A 80 -20.69 -18.15 -12.91
CA GLU A 80 -20.72 -19.61 -12.71
C GLU A 80 -19.83 -20.34 -13.73
N LYS A 81 -19.90 -19.95 -15.01
CA LYS A 81 -19.05 -20.51 -16.06
C LYS A 81 -17.56 -20.23 -15.83
N ALA A 82 -17.21 -19.00 -15.46
CA ALA A 82 -15.84 -18.64 -15.14
C ALA A 82 -15.33 -19.39 -13.89
N HIS A 83 -16.14 -19.51 -12.84
CA HIS A 83 -15.83 -20.31 -11.66
C HIS A 83 -15.51 -21.75 -12.03
N LYS A 84 -16.36 -22.39 -12.85
CA LYS A 84 -16.11 -23.76 -13.33
C LYS A 84 -14.77 -23.89 -14.08
N ILE A 85 -14.42 -22.92 -14.93
CA ILE A 85 -13.10 -22.91 -15.61
C ILE A 85 -11.95 -22.82 -14.60
N LEU A 86 -12.06 -21.96 -13.60
CA LEU A 86 -11.01 -21.76 -12.59
C LEU A 86 -10.85 -22.98 -11.69
N THR A 87 -11.94 -23.62 -11.27
CA THR A 87 -11.90 -24.80 -10.38
C THR A 87 -11.56 -26.10 -11.11
N SER A 88 -11.57 -26.12 -12.45
CA SER A 88 -11.20 -27.29 -13.27
C SER A 88 -9.68 -27.41 -13.46
N GLN A 89 -8.88 -26.55 -12.83
CA GLN A 89 -7.42 -26.59 -12.90
C GLN A 89 -6.78 -26.10 -11.61
N VAL A 90 -5.55 -26.55 -11.36
CA VAL A 90 -4.74 -26.13 -10.21
C VAL A 90 -3.74 -25.09 -10.68
N PHE A 91 -3.73 -23.94 -10.00
CA PHE A 91 -2.74 -22.90 -10.19
C PHE A 91 -1.54 -23.14 -9.24
N PRO A 92 -0.32 -22.73 -9.63
CA PRO A 92 0.84 -22.84 -8.77
C PRO A 92 0.64 -22.11 -7.43
N PRO A 93 1.47 -22.40 -6.41
CA PRO A 93 1.42 -21.66 -5.16
C PRO A 93 1.99 -20.24 -5.29
N ASN A 94 1.55 -19.36 -4.40
CA ASN A 94 2.17 -18.05 -4.24
C ASN A 94 3.54 -18.22 -3.55
N PRO A 95 4.53 -17.37 -3.86
CA PRO A 95 5.76 -17.33 -3.07
C PRO A 95 5.45 -16.90 -1.62
N GLU A 96 6.05 -17.60 -0.65
CA GLU A 96 5.95 -17.25 0.77
C GLU A 96 6.94 -16.11 1.09
N PHE A 97 6.43 -14.95 1.52
CA PHE A 97 7.24 -13.74 1.70
C PHE A 97 7.90 -13.63 3.08
N GLN A 98 7.38 -14.30 4.11
CA GLN A 98 7.93 -14.27 5.48
C GLN A 98 9.02 -15.27 5.80
N MET A 99 9.08 -16.35 5.03
CA MET A 99 10.00 -17.45 5.27
C MET A 99 11.00 -17.64 4.14
N GLY A 100 10.82 -16.89 3.06
CA GLY A 100 11.78 -16.64 2.00
C GLY A 100 12.31 -15.21 2.07
N LEU A 101 13.33 -14.90 1.29
CA LEU A 101 13.84 -13.53 1.16
C LEU A 101 12.86 -12.71 0.31
N ILE A 102 12.50 -11.51 0.77
CA ILE A 102 11.98 -10.48 -0.12
C ILE A 102 13.08 -10.21 -1.17
N PRO A 103 12.78 -10.20 -2.48
CA PRO A 103 13.77 -9.87 -3.49
C PRO A 103 14.50 -8.56 -3.17
N ASP A 104 15.81 -8.54 -3.37
CA ASP A 104 16.71 -7.40 -3.11
C ASP A 104 16.68 -6.33 -4.22
N THR A 105 15.90 -6.57 -5.28
CA THR A 105 15.68 -5.65 -6.41
C THR A 105 14.25 -5.12 -6.39
N ASN A 106 13.97 -4.06 -7.18
CA ASN A 106 12.61 -3.55 -7.41
C ASN A 106 11.70 -4.75 -7.75
N PRO A 107 10.87 -5.23 -6.81
CA PRO A 107 10.26 -6.53 -6.94
C PRO A 107 9.14 -6.40 -7.95
N VAL A 108 9.43 -6.68 -9.22
CA VAL A 108 8.39 -6.86 -10.22
C VAL A 108 7.77 -8.23 -9.94
N LEU A 109 6.93 -8.31 -8.91
CA LEU A 109 6.07 -9.48 -8.75
C LEU A 109 5.28 -9.60 -10.05
N PRO A 110 5.44 -10.67 -10.85
CA PRO A 110 4.88 -10.68 -12.20
C PRO A 110 3.36 -10.69 -12.21
N GLY A 111 2.72 -10.99 -11.08
CA GLY A 111 1.28 -11.12 -11.04
C GLY A 111 0.78 -12.44 -11.62
N THR A 112 1.61 -13.49 -11.56
CA THR A 112 1.44 -14.74 -12.30
C THR A 112 0.02 -15.30 -12.19
N HIS A 113 -0.56 -15.39 -10.99
CA HIS A 113 -1.91 -15.93 -10.83
C HIS A 113 -2.99 -15.07 -11.46
N TRP A 114 -2.94 -13.75 -11.30
CA TRP A 114 -3.92 -12.88 -11.95
C TRP A 114 -3.84 -13.00 -13.47
N LYS A 115 -2.63 -13.09 -14.04
CA LYS A 115 -2.45 -13.33 -15.47
C LYS A 115 -3.03 -14.68 -15.88
N MET A 116 -2.68 -15.74 -15.15
CA MET A 116 -3.18 -17.09 -15.40
C MET A 116 -4.72 -17.16 -15.32
N TRP A 117 -5.35 -16.48 -14.36
CA TRP A 117 -6.80 -16.41 -14.24
C TRP A 117 -7.45 -15.69 -15.42
N HIS A 118 -6.87 -14.56 -15.87
CA HIS A 118 -7.37 -13.84 -17.05
C HIS A 118 -7.25 -14.69 -18.33
N HIS A 119 -6.10 -15.34 -18.56
CA HIS A 119 -5.92 -16.23 -19.70
C HIS A 119 -6.76 -17.52 -19.61
N ALA A 120 -7.02 -18.02 -18.40
CA ALA A 120 -7.87 -19.17 -18.18
C ALA A 120 -9.32 -18.86 -18.58
N VAL A 121 -9.86 -17.74 -18.09
CA VAL A 121 -11.22 -17.29 -18.44
C VAL A 121 -11.31 -16.93 -19.93
N GLY A 122 -10.33 -16.21 -20.49
CA GLY A 122 -10.23 -15.92 -21.92
C GLY A 122 -11.18 -14.80 -22.39
N GLY A 123 -11.50 -14.78 -23.68
CA GLY A 123 -12.31 -13.73 -24.30
C GLY A 123 -11.65 -12.35 -24.19
N GLU A 124 -12.45 -11.33 -23.84
CA GLU A 124 -12.00 -9.94 -23.69
C GLU A 124 -10.92 -9.78 -22.59
N LEU A 125 -10.81 -10.73 -21.66
CA LEU A 125 -9.80 -10.69 -20.61
C LEU A 125 -8.39 -11.12 -21.07
N THR A 126 -8.28 -11.75 -22.24
CA THR A 126 -7.04 -12.40 -22.68
C THR A 126 -5.85 -11.44 -22.77
N ASP A 127 -6.07 -10.26 -23.35
CA ASP A 127 -5.01 -9.24 -23.60
C ASP A 127 -4.91 -8.20 -22.47
N VAL A 128 -5.79 -8.28 -21.47
CA VAL A 128 -5.89 -7.28 -20.39
C VAL A 128 -4.57 -7.11 -19.64
N PRO A 129 -3.82 -8.17 -19.29
CA PRO A 129 -2.52 -8.00 -18.63
C PRO A 129 -1.52 -7.19 -19.45
N GLU A 130 -1.37 -7.51 -20.74
CA GLU A 130 -0.42 -6.88 -21.65
C GLU A 130 -0.79 -5.42 -21.92
N ASP A 131 -2.07 -5.14 -22.16
CA ASP A 131 -2.56 -3.78 -22.40
C ASP A 131 -2.47 -2.90 -21.15
N SER A 132 -2.72 -3.49 -19.97
CA SER A 132 -2.50 -2.80 -18.70
C SER A 132 -1.03 -2.41 -18.55
N TRP A 133 -0.10 -3.32 -18.84
CA TRP A 133 1.33 -3.03 -18.75
C TRP A 133 1.79 -1.97 -19.75
N LYS A 134 1.32 -2.02 -21.00
CA LYS A 134 1.59 -0.96 -22.00
C LYS A 134 1.11 0.41 -21.51
N THR A 135 -0.06 0.45 -20.87
CA THR A 135 -0.62 1.68 -20.30
C THR A 135 0.25 2.22 -19.16
N VAL A 136 0.76 1.35 -18.28
CA VAL A 136 1.71 1.73 -17.22
C VAL A 136 2.95 2.37 -17.81
N LEU A 137 3.59 1.73 -18.79
CA LEU A 137 4.82 2.23 -19.41
C LEU A 137 4.63 3.58 -20.12
N ARG A 138 3.42 3.84 -20.63
CA ARG A 138 3.07 5.11 -21.28
C ARG A 138 2.79 6.23 -20.28
N GLU A 139 2.07 5.95 -19.19
CA GLU A 139 1.51 6.98 -18.32
C GLU A 139 2.34 7.23 -17.04
N LYS A 140 3.17 6.28 -16.63
CA LYS A 140 3.92 6.36 -15.38
C LYS A 140 5.38 6.75 -15.60
N HIS A 141 5.94 7.40 -14.59
CA HIS A 141 7.32 7.84 -14.61
C HIS A 141 8.27 6.62 -14.70
N PRO A 142 9.35 6.66 -15.51
CA PRO A 142 10.27 5.53 -15.68
C PRO A 142 10.93 5.02 -14.40
N GLU A 143 11.02 5.88 -13.38
CA GLU A 143 11.63 5.56 -12.09
C GLU A 143 10.64 5.05 -11.03
N MET A 144 9.38 4.78 -11.40
CA MET A 144 8.41 4.17 -10.49
C MET A 144 8.91 2.81 -9.98
N LEU A 145 8.62 2.52 -8.71
CA LEU A 145 8.81 1.18 -8.16
C LEU A 145 7.59 0.34 -8.54
N HIS A 146 7.81 -0.74 -9.29
CA HIS A 146 6.76 -1.58 -9.86
C HIS A 146 6.58 -2.82 -8.98
N LEU A 147 5.82 -2.68 -7.89
CA LEU A 147 5.66 -3.72 -6.87
C LEU A 147 4.90 -4.97 -7.36
N LEU A 148 3.96 -4.78 -8.28
CA LEU A 148 3.20 -5.85 -8.93
C LEU A 148 2.95 -5.45 -10.38
N GLN A 149 3.31 -6.30 -11.34
CA GLN A 149 3.10 -6.01 -12.76
C GLN A 149 1.63 -6.14 -13.15
N PHE A 150 0.93 -7.15 -12.61
CA PHE A 150 -0.47 -7.38 -12.89
C PHE A 150 -1.24 -8.01 -11.69
N PRO A 151 -2.38 -7.47 -11.27
CA PRO A 151 -2.84 -6.11 -11.56
C PRO A 151 -1.76 -5.10 -11.16
N TYR A 152 -1.59 -4.03 -11.94
CA TYR A 152 -0.47 -3.12 -11.69
C TYR A 152 -0.59 -2.44 -10.33
N ASN A 153 0.46 -2.54 -9.52
CA ASN A 153 0.62 -1.79 -8.28
C ASN A 153 2.03 -1.20 -8.22
N GLY A 154 2.15 0.09 -7.93
CA GLY A 154 3.43 0.78 -7.86
C GLY A 154 3.39 2.10 -7.12
N GLU A 155 4.53 2.48 -6.57
CA GLU A 155 4.75 3.72 -5.82
C GLU A 155 5.96 4.48 -6.35
N PRO A 156 6.01 5.81 -6.21
CA PRO A 156 7.21 6.58 -6.52
C PRO A 156 8.33 6.24 -5.52
N PRO A 157 9.60 6.28 -5.94
CA PRO A 157 10.72 6.10 -5.02
C PRO A 157 10.72 7.20 -3.95
N LYS A 158 11.18 6.89 -2.72
CA LYS A 158 11.08 7.78 -1.55
C LYS A 158 11.51 9.23 -1.82
N ARG A 159 12.58 9.41 -2.61
CA ARG A 159 13.09 10.75 -2.97
C ARG A 159 12.10 11.60 -3.78
N LEU A 160 11.21 10.97 -4.56
CA LEU A 160 10.21 11.62 -5.41
C LEU A 160 8.83 11.75 -4.74
N VAL A 161 8.51 10.92 -3.74
CA VAL A 161 7.22 10.98 -3.00
C VAL A 161 6.96 12.40 -2.50
N THR A 162 7.96 13.02 -1.87
CA THR A 162 7.85 14.33 -1.19
C THR A 162 8.57 15.46 -1.93
N ASP A 163 8.97 15.24 -3.19
CA ASP A 163 9.63 16.27 -4.00
C ASP A 163 8.71 17.48 -4.24
N LYS A 164 7.40 17.24 -4.39
CA LYS A 164 6.37 18.26 -4.50
C LYS A 164 5.21 17.96 -3.56
N ALA A 165 4.60 19.00 -3.01
CA ALA A 165 3.41 18.86 -2.17
C ALA A 165 2.17 18.38 -2.96
N VAL A 166 2.11 18.68 -4.26
CA VAL A 166 1.13 18.12 -5.20
C VAL A 166 1.89 17.14 -6.09
N THR A 167 1.55 15.87 -6.00
CA THR A 167 2.20 14.77 -6.70
C THR A 167 1.85 14.83 -8.19
N PRO A 168 2.83 14.87 -9.11
CA PRO A 168 2.57 14.77 -10.55
C PRO A 168 1.83 13.49 -10.91
N ASN A 169 0.96 13.53 -11.93
CA ASN A 169 0.16 12.37 -12.35
C ASN A 169 1.02 11.13 -12.65
N SER A 170 2.17 11.30 -13.31
CA SER A 170 3.10 10.21 -13.63
C SER A 170 3.78 9.58 -12.40
N LEU A 171 3.79 10.26 -11.25
CA LEU A 171 4.39 9.79 -9.99
C LEU A 171 3.34 9.42 -8.93
N HIS A 172 2.06 9.73 -9.14
CA HIS A 172 1.03 9.34 -8.19
C HIS A 172 0.93 7.81 -8.08
N PHE A 173 0.95 7.26 -6.87
CA PHE A 173 0.90 5.80 -6.68
C PHE A 173 -0.35 5.18 -7.34
N VAL A 174 -0.25 3.92 -7.74
CA VAL A 174 -1.33 3.18 -8.39
C VAL A 174 -1.58 1.88 -7.64
N ARG A 175 -2.84 1.65 -7.24
CA ARG A 175 -3.31 0.36 -6.74
C ARG A 175 -4.45 -0.13 -7.64
N ASN A 176 -4.26 -1.24 -8.34
CA ASN A 176 -5.31 -1.93 -9.10
C ASN A 176 -5.60 -3.33 -8.51
N HIS A 177 -6.85 -3.78 -8.58
CA HIS A 177 -7.25 -5.15 -8.23
C HIS A 177 -7.42 -6.03 -9.48
N GLY A 178 -7.59 -5.40 -10.64
CA GLY A 178 -7.67 -6.02 -11.95
C GLY A 178 -6.89 -5.26 -13.02
N GLY A 179 -7.28 -5.47 -14.27
CA GLY A 179 -6.75 -4.73 -15.41
C GLY A 179 -7.12 -3.25 -15.41
N ILE A 180 -6.57 -2.53 -16.39
CA ILE A 180 -6.92 -1.14 -16.70
C ILE A 180 -7.90 -1.15 -17.87
N PRO A 181 -9.21 -0.96 -17.65
CA PRO A 181 -10.15 -0.74 -18.73
C PRO A 181 -9.76 0.49 -19.56
N LEU A 182 -9.86 0.37 -20.88
CA LEU A 182 -9.70 1.50 -21.80
C LEU A 182 -11.09 1.87 -22.33
N ILE A 183 -11.60 3.01 -21.88
CA ILE A 183 -12.99 3.43 -22.12
C ILE A 183 -12.98 4.71 -22.95
N ASP A 184 -13.65 4.70 -24.10
CA ASP A 184 -13.88 5.88 -24.93
C ASP A 184 -14.84 6.84 -24.22
N LYS A 185 -14.47 8.11 -24.05
CA LYS A 185 -15.27 9.08 -23.29
C LYS A 185 -16.69 9.25 -23.83
N ASP A 186 -16.83 9.25 -25.16
CA ASP A 186 -18.11 9.49 -25.83
C ASP A 186 -19.06 8.28 -25.74
N LYS A 187 -18.53 7.11 -25.33
CA LYS A 187 -19.28 5.88 -25.09
C LYS A 187 -19.44 5.60 -23.60
N TRP A 188 -18.88 6.44 -22.73
CA TRP A 188 -19.01 6.29 -21.29
C TRP A 188 -20.42 6.66 -20.83
N ARG A 189 -20.91 5.88 -19.87
CA ARG A 189 -22.20 6.12 -19.22
C ARG A 189 -22.17 5.64 -17.78
N LEU A 190 -23.04 6.24 -16.96
CA LEU A 190 -23.22 5.94 -15.56
C LEU A 190 -24.67 5.57 -15.26
N ASP A 191 -24.92 4.32 -14.90
CA ASP A 191 -26.24 3.83 -14.50
C ASP A 191 -26.49 4.11 -13.01
N LEU A 192 -27.56 4.83 -12.67
CA LEU A 192 -28.02 5.04 -11.29
C LEU A 192 -29.29 4.24 -11.03
N ASP A 193 -29.20 3.29 -10.11
CA ASP A 193 -30.31 2.39 -9.78
C ASP A 193 -30.45 2.05 -8.28
N GLY A 194 -31.29 1.05 -7.98
CA GLY A 194 -31.64 0.67 -6.61
C GLY A 194 -32.65 1.62 -5.98
N LEU A 195 -32.42 1.97 -4.72
CA LEU A 195 -33.33 2.78 -3.90
C LEU A 195 -33.19 4.29 -4.16
N VAL A 196 -33.24 4.70 -5.43
CA VAL A 196 -33.40 6.10 -5.87
C VAL A 196 -34.82 6.33 -6.39
N LYS A 197 -35.31 7.57 -6.36
CA LYS A 197 -36.68 7.87 -6.78
C LYS A 197 -36.89 7.61 -8.28
N ASN A 198 -35.92 7.98 -9.10
CA ASN A 198 -35.94 7.77 -10.55
C ASN A 198 -34.63 7.13 -10.99
N LEU A 199 -34.71 5.95 -11.61
CA LEU A 199 -33.57 5.32 -12.27
C LEU A 199 -33.15 6.19 -13.46
N ARG A 200 -31.86 6.45 -13.62
CA ARG A 200 -31.34 7.29 -14.70
C ARG A 200 -29.98 6.80 -15.17
N THR A 201 -29.68 7.05 -16.44
CA THR A 201 -28.34 6.90 -16.99
C THR A 201 -27.83 8.27 -17.38
N PHE A 202 -26.58 8.58 -17.02
CA PHE A 202 -25.92 9.84 -17.37
C PHE A 202 -24.79 9.57 -18.36
N THR A 203 -24.68 10.42 -19.38
CA THR A 203 -23.52 10.45 -20.29
C THR A 203 -22.40 11.31 -19.73
N PHE A 204 -21.22 11.29 -20.36
CA PHE A 204 -20.13 12.20 -20.00
C PHE A 204 -20.54 13.68 -20.17
N ASP A 205 -21.29 14.00 -21.23
CA ASP A 205 -21.79 15.35 -21.50
C ASP A 205 -22.79 15.78 -20.42
N ASP A 206 -23.65 14.88 -19.93
CA ASP A 206 -24.60 15.21 -18.86
C ASP A 206 -23.90 15.63 -17.56
N ILE A 207 -22.85 14.92 -17.14
CA ILE A 207 -22.17 15.20 -15.87
C ILE A 207 -21.23 16.41 -15.96
N THR A 208 -20.86 16.84 -17.17
CA THR A 208 -19.97 17.98 -17.42
C THR A 208 -20.70 19.27 -17.78
N ASP A 209 -22.03 19.18 -17.99
CA ASP A 209 -22.95 20.30 -18.21
C ASP A 209 -23.08 21.17 -16.94
N GLU A 210 -22.38 22.31 -16.94
CA GLU A 210 -22.36 23.26 -15.82
C GLU A 210 -23.73 23.89 -15.52
N SER A 211 -24.67 23.84 -16.47
CA SER A 211 -26.05 24.30 -16.21
C SER A 211 -26.82 23.36 -15.29
N LYS A 212 -26.41 22.08 -15.24
CA LYS A 212 -27.00 21.03 -14.38
C LYS A 212 -26.17 20.80 -13.13
N PHE A 213 -24.84 20.74 -13.25
CA PHE A 213 -23.95 20.36 -12.17
C PHE A 213 -22.79 21.36 -12.03
N PRO A 214 -22.76 22.17 -10.95
CA PRO A 214 -21.66 23.08 -10.69
C PRO A 214 -20.34 22.33 -10.47
N ARG A 215 -19.29 22.74 -11.19
CA ARG A 215 -17.96 22.14 -11.04
C ARG A 215 -17.35 22.46 -9.68
N ILE A 216 -16.66 21.48 -9.12
CA ILE A 216 -15.91 21.61 -7.88
C ILE A 216 -14.49 21.11 -8.06
N GLU A 217 -13.55 21.85 -7.49
CA GLU A 217 -12.13 21.48 -7.46
C GLU A 217 -11.67 21.29 -6.02
N LYS A 218 -10.96 20.19 -5.75
CA LYS A 218 -10.39 19.89 -4.42
C LYS A 218 -9.00 19.29 -4.55
N PHE A 219 -8.08 19.76 -3.71
CA PHE A 219 -6.85 19.01 -3.42
C PHE A 219 -7.16 17.89 -2.44
N VAL A 220 -6.80 16.66 -2.80
CA VAL A 220 -7.10 15.46 -2.03
C VAL A 220 -5.84 14.61 -1.95
N THR A 221 -5.45 14.23 -0.74
CA THR A 221 -4.50 13.15 -0.52
C THR A 221 -5.23 11.83 -0.52
N MET A 222 -4.74 10.91 -1.35
CA MET A 222 -5.15 9.52 -1.33
C MET A 222 -4.06 8.70 -0.64
N GLN A 223 -4.45 7.87 0.31
CA GLN A 223 -3.55 6.93 0.97
C GLN A 223 -4.10 5.51 0.83
N CYS A 224 -3.26 4.57 0.40
CA CYS A 224 -3.59 3.16 0.42
C CYS A 224 -3.66 2.68 1.87
N SER A 225 -4.62 1.81 2.23
CA SER A 225 -4.59 1.16 3.55
C SER A 225 -3.33 0.30 3.73
N GLY A 226 -2.69 -0.15 2.65
CA GLY A 226 -1.43 -0.88 2.68
C GLY A 226 -0.19 0.00 2.79
N THR A 227 -0.30 1.34 2.84
CA THR A 227 0.88 2.23 2.98
C THR A 227 1.74 1.77 4.15
N ARG A 228 3.06 1.65 3.95
CA ARG A 228 4.03 1.19 4.95
C ARG A 228 3.84 -0.26 5.39
N ARG A 229 3.20 -1.11 4.57
CA ARG A 229 3.04 -2.55 4.85
C ARG A 229 4.37 -3.26 5.04
N ILE A 230 5.44 -2.81 4.35
CA ILE A 230 6.76 -3.43 4.46
C ILE A 230 7.25 -3.50 5.92
N GLU A 231 6.90 -2.53 6.76
CA GLU A 231 7.27 -2.51 8.19
C GLU A 231 6.61 -3.63 8.99
N GLN A 232 5.38 -4.03 8.62
CA GLN A 232 4.69 -5.13 9.29
C GLN A 232 5.20 -6.49 8.80
N ILE A 233 5.34 -6.69 7.47
CA ILE A 233 5.78 -7.98 6.91
C ILE A 233 7.21 -8.33 7.30
N SER A 234 8.08 -7.34 7.49
CA SER A 234 9.47 -7.58 7.90
C SER A 234 9.62 -8.01 9.36
N LEU A 235 8.55 -7.92 10.17
CA LEU A 235 8.60 -8.23 11.60
C LEU A 235 7.68 -9.39 12.01
N TYR A 236 6.51 -9.52 11.38
CA TYR A 236 5.45 -10.40 11.86
C TYR A 236 4.70 -11.08 10.73
N ALA A 237 4.11 -12.23 11.08
CA ALA A 237 3.28 -13.03 10.20
C ALA A 237 2.04 -12.25 9.66
N GLY A 238 1.42 -12.63 8.54
CA GLY A 238 0.20 -11.96 8.08
C GLY A 238 -0.51 -12.58 6.87
N GLN A 239 -1.59 -11.95 6.43
CA GLN A 239 -2.35 -12.35 5.25
C GLN A 239 -1.55 -12.15 3.94
N GLY A 240 -0.53 -11.30 3.96
CA GLY A 240 0.33 -11.02 2.80
C GLY A 240 1.08 -12.23 2.25
N ASP A 241 1.11 -13.33 3.00
CA ASP A 241 1.79 -14.57 2.68
C ASP A 241 0.88 -15.59 2.00
N GLU A 242 -0.43 -15.34 1.99
CA GLU A 242 -1.42 -16.20 1.34
C GLU A 242 -1.74 -15.73 -0.08
N VAL A 243 -1.70 -14.43 -0.30
CA VAL A 243 -1.97 -13.76 -1.58
C VAL A 243 -0.91 -12.69 -1.79
N PRO A 244 -0.30 -12.53 -3.00
CA PRO A 244 0.73 -11.54 -3.24
C PRO A 244 0.18 -10.14 -2.99
N GLN A 245 0.46 -9.63 -1.80
CA GLN A 245 0.13 -8.29 -1.39
C GLN A 245 1.32 -7.42 -1.78
N ALA A 246 1.09 -6.33 -2.51
CA ALA A 246 2.16 -5.40 -2.85
C ALA A 246 2.88 -4.94 -1.55
N PRO A 247 4.21 -5.13 -1.43
CA PRO A 247 4.98 -4.81 -0.23
C PRO A 247 5.26 -3.31 -0.16
N TRP A 248 4.18 -2.53 -0.05
CA TRP A 248 4.23 -1.07 -0.02
C TRP A 248 5.20 -0.55 1.03
N ALA A 249 6.13 0.28 0.59
CA ALA A 249 6.91 1.15 1.42
C ALA A 249 6.09 2.41 1.76
N GLU A 250 6.75 3.54 1.94
CA GLU A 250 6.14 4.78 2.41
C GLU A 250 5.50 5.64 1.30
N GLY A 251 5.54 5.19 0.04
CA GLY A 251 5.14 5.95 -1.15
C GLY A 251 3.73 5.63 -1.68
N ALA A 252 2.96 4.74 -1.03
CA ALA A 252 1.57 4.43 -1.39
C ALA A 252 0.57 5.54 -1.00
N ILE A 253 0.97 6.79 -1.18
CA ILE A 253 0.26 8.02 -0.80
C ILE A 253 0.62 9.12 -1.79
N GLY A 254 -0.33 10.01 -2.11
CA GLY A 254 -0.09 11.15 -2.99
C GLY A 254 -1.21 12.18 -2.93
N THR A 255 -0.91 13.42 -3.28
CA THR A 255 -1.89 14.51 -3.31
C THR A 255 -2.06 15.02 -4.72
N ALA A 256 -3.30 15.10 -5.18
CA ALA A 256 -3.63 15.69 -6.47
C ALA A 256 -4.83 16.63 -6.37
N LYS A 257 -4.95 17.51 -7.36
CA LYS A 257 -6.10 18.38 -7.56
C LYS A 257 -7.10 17.65 -8.43
N TYR A 258 -8.30 17.40 -7.93
CA TYR A 258 -9.36 16.74 -8.69
C TYR A 258 -10.44 17.75 -9.03
N LEU A 259 -10.90 17.72 -10.30
CA LEU A 259 -12.06 18.48 -10.76
C LEU A 259 -13.18 17.51 -11.15
N GLY A 260 -14.39 17.87 -10.76
CA GLY A 260 -15.59 17.06 -10.92
C GLY A 260 -16.84 17.76 -10.40
N ILE A 261 -17.82 16.98 -9.95
CA ILE A 261 -19.08 17.44 -9.33
C ILE A 261 -19.33 16.71 -8.01
N ASN A 262 -20.20 17.23 -7.15
CA ASN A 262 -20.63 16.49 -5.96
C ASN A 262 -21.53 15.33 -6.37
N LEU A 263 -21.26 14.13 -5.83
CA LEU A 263 -22.10 12.96 -6.10
C LEU A 263 -23.53 13.17 -5.57
N LYS A 264 -23.69 14.00 -4.54
CA LYS A 264 -25.00 14.42 -4.01
C LYS A 264 -25.90 14.98 -5.11
N ASP A 265 -25.39 15.87 -5.95
CA ASP A 265 -26.18 16.56 -6.97
C ASP A 265 -26.69 15.56 -8.03
N VAL A 266 -25.90 14.54 -8.35
CA VAL A 266 -26.31 13.43 -9.24
C VAL A 266 -27.46 12.62 -8.63
N ILE A 267 -27.41 12.35 -7.32
CA ILE A 267 -28.50 11.67 -6.61
C ILE A 267 -29.76 12.56 -6.51
N GLU A 268 -29.59 13.86 -6.32
CA GLU A 268 -30.70 14.83 -6.33
C GLU A 268 -31.35 14.94 -7.72
N ALA A 269 -30.56 14.85 -8.79
CA ALA A 269 -31.08 14.76 -10.16
C ALA A 269 -31.96 13.51 -10.34
N CYS A 270 -31.64 12.39 -9.69
CA CYS A 270 -32.51 11.20 -9.62
C CYS A 270 -33.75 11.39 -8.73
N GLY A 271 -33.97 12.55 -8.13
CA GLY A 271 -35.09 12.83 -7.22
C GLY A 271 -34.83 12.37 -5.78
N GLY A 272 -33.58 12.09 -5.42
CA GLY A 272 -33.15 11.70 -4.08
C GLY A 272 -33.27 10.20 -3.79
N LEU A 273 -32.81 9.82 -2.59
CA LEU A 273 -32.89 8.46 -2.08
C LEU A 273 -34.31 8.10 -1.58
N VAL A 274 -34.67 6.83 -1.73
CA VAL A 274 -35.90 6.23 -1.20
C VAL A 274 -35.56 5.42 0.05
N LYS A 275 -36.34 5.57 1.12
CA LYS A 275 -36.17 4.74 2.33
C LYS A 275 -36.32 3.25 1.97
N PRO A 276 -35.50 2.36 2.54
CA PRO A 276 -34.56 2.57 3.65
C PRO A 276 -33.10 2.87 3.23
N ALA A 277 -32.83 3.39 2.03
CA ALA A 277 -31.45 3.62 1.55
C ALA A 277 -30.57 4.44 2.52
N LYS A 278 -29.36 3.95 2.79
CA LYS A 278 -28.34 4.66 3.60
C LYS A 278 -26.96 4.62 2.96
N HIS A 279 -26.76 3.87 1.89
CA HIS A 279 -25.48 3.68 1.22
C HIS A 279 -25.61 3.78 -0.30
N LEU A 280 -24.51 4.18 -0.94
CA LEU A 280 -24.34 4.08 -2.39
C LEU A 280 -23.26 3.05 -2.67
N GLU A 281 -23.64 1.96 -3.34
CA GLU A 281 -22.73 0.96 -3.87
C GLU A 281 -22.20 1.42 -5.23
N LEU A 282 -20.88 1.36 -5.40
CA LEU A 282 -20.11 1.97 -6.46
C LEU A 282 -19.41 0.86 -7.24
N TYR A 283 -19.70 0.76 -8.54
CA TYR A 283 -19.19 -0.29 -9.40
C TYR A 283 -18.11 0.26 -10.34
N GLY A 284 -16.91 -0.33 -10.28
CA GLY A 284 -15.80 -0.06 -11.18
C GLY A 284 -15.70 -1.12 -12.28
N ALA A 285 -15.28 -0.72 -13.48
CA ALA A 285 -15.26 -1.59 -14.64
C ALA A 285 -14.19 -2.69 -14.63
N GLU A 286 -13.18 -2.62 -13.74
CA GLU A 286 -12.12 -3.64 -13.69
C GLU A 286 -12.65 -5.01 -13.24
N THR A 287 -12.13 -6.08 -13.85
CA THR A 287 -12.42 -7.45 -13.41
C THR A 287 -11.54 -7.82 -12.21
N TYR A 288 -12.18 -8.29 -11.15
CA TYR A 288 -11.57 -8.72 -9.90
C TYR A 288 -11.73 -10.23 -9.72
N PHE A 289 -10.63 -10.88 -9.34
CA PHE A 289 -10.58 -12.31 -9.03
C PHE A 289 -10.27 -12.52 -7.55
N LYS A 290 -11.05 -13.38 -6.89
CA LYS A 290 -10.85 -13.74 -5.50
C LYS A 290 -11.43 -15.13 -5.22
N ASP A 291 -10.65 -16.00 -4.59
CA ASP A 291 -11.10 -17.34 -4.16
C ASP A 291 -11.78 -18.16 -5.28
N ASN A 292 -11.20 -18.12 -6.49
CA ASN A 292 -11.73 -18.72 -7.74
C ASN A 292 -13.08 -18.15 -8.20
N GLU A 293 -13.50 -17.01 -7.67
CA GLU A 293 -14.66 -16.23 -8.12
C GLU A 293 -14.20 -15.02 -8.96
N VAL A 294 -15.06 -14.61 -9.89
CA VAL A 294 -14.86 -13.43 -10.74
C VAL A 294 -16.00 -12.44 -10.54
N MET A 295 -15.68 -11.14 -10.50
CA MET A 295 -16.63 -10.05 -10.26
C MET A 295 -16.07 -8.72 -10.78
N ASN A 296 -16.90 -7.68 -10.85
CA ASN A 296 -16.39 -6.32 -10.99
C ASN A 296 -15.95 -5.75 -9.63
N TYR A 297 -15.11 -4.71 -9.62
CA TYR A 297 -14.73 -4.05 -8.37
C TYR A 297 -15.93 -3.30 -7.77
N VAL A 298 -16.30 -3.64 -6.52
CA VAL A 298 -17.46 -3.02 -5.85
C VAL A 298 -17.14 -2.69 -4.40
N VAL A 299 -17.51 -1.48 -4.00
CA VAL A 299 -17.52 -0.98 -2.60
C VAL A 299 -18.69 -0.02 -2.44
N SER A 300 -18.94 0.46 -1.22
CA SER A 300 -19.98 1.45 -0.94
C SER A 300 -19.47 2.57 -0.04
N VAL A 301 -20.16 3.70 -0.11
CA VAL A 301 -20.00 4.83 0.79
C VAL A 301 -21.33 5.16 1.47
N PRO A 302 -21.31 5.61 2.75
CA PRO A 302 -22.54 5.99 3.43
C PRO A 302 -23.09 7.29 2.85
N TRP A 303 -24.42 7.39 2.75
CA TRP A 303 -25.12 8.60 2.35
C TRP A 303 -24.78 9.80 3.25
N SER A 304 -24.44 9.55 4.53
CA SER A 304 -23.98 10.60 5.44
C SER A 304 -22.76 11.35 4.90
N LYS A 305 -21.86 10.67 4.18
CA LYS A 305 -20.68 11.29 3.58
C LYS A 305 -21.01 12.01 2.27
N VAL A 306 -21.88 11.42 1.47
CA VAL A 306 -22.33 11.97 0.19
C VAL A 306 -23.09 13.28 0.40
N LYS A 307 -24.03 13.32 1.35
CA LYS A 307 -24.88 14.49 1.61
C LYS A 307 -24.15 15.71 2.20
N TYR A 308 -22.92 15.52 2.69
CA TYR A 308 -22.04 16.58 3.22
C TYR A 308 -20.95 16.99 2.21
N ASP A 309 -21.14 16.70 0.92
CA ASP A 309 -20.27 17.15 -0.18
C ASP A 309 -18.83 16.61 -0.06
N GLU A 310 -18.69 15.38 0.48
CA GLU A 310 -17.39 14.72 0.69
C GLU A 310 -17.17 13.52 -0.24
N VAL A 311 -18.02 13.35 -1.26
CA VAL A 311 -17.88 12.36 -2.33
C VAL A 311 -18.07 13.04 -3.67
N LEU A 312 -17.06 12.96 -4.52
CA LEU A 312 -17.01 13.63 -5.81
C LEU A 312 -17.01 12.61 -6.95
N LEU A 313 -17.62 12.97 -8.06
CA LEU A 313 -17.50 12.32 -9.36
C LEU A 313 -16.56 13.15 -10.23
N CYS A 314 -15.36 12.65 -10.51
CA CYS A 314 -14.24 13.42 -11.08
C CYS A 314 -13.80 12.88 -12.44
N TRP A 315 -13.41 13.78 -13.35
CA TRP A 315 -12.88 13.45 -14.69
C TRP A 315 -11.53 14.10 -15.02
N GLU A 316 -11.05 15.02 -14.16
CA GLU A 316 -9.72 15.62 -14.28
C GLU A 316 -8.88 15.41 -13.01
N MET A 317 -7.56 15.35 -13.21
CA MET A 317 -6.54 15.23 -12.18
C MET A 317 -5.35 16.13 -12.53
N ASN A 318 -5.04 17.06 -11.63
CA ASN A 318 -3.99 18.08 -11.78
C ASN A 318 -4.17 19.00 -13.00
N GLY A 319 -5.42 19.28 -13.40
CA GLY A 319 -5.74 20.16 -14.52
C GLY A 319 -5.67 19.49 -15.90
N GLU A 320 -5.45 18.18 -15.93
CA GLU A 320 -5.46 17.36 -17.13
C GLU A 320 -6.60 16.33 -17.03
N PRO A 321 -7.11 15.79 -18.14
CA PRO A 321 -7.97 14.61 -18.12
C PRO A 321 -7.35 13.50 -17.27
N LEU A 322 -8.19 12.72 -16.58
CA LEU A 322 -7.70 11.56 -15.81
C LEU A 322 -6.82 10.67 -16.70
N PRO A 323 -5.63 10.26 -16.24
CA PRO A 323 -4.91 9.16 -16.89
C PRO A 323 -5.74 7.87 -16.85
N ALA A 324 -5.63 7.01 -17.86
CA ALA A 324 -6.38 5.74 -17.92
C ALA A 324 -6.15 4.90 -16.66
N ILE A 325 -4.91 4.84 -16.19
CA ILE A 325 -4.53 4.11 -14.99
C ILE A 325 -5.13 4.67 -13.68
N HIS A 326 -5.56 5.92 -13.68
CA HIS A 326 -6.16 6.60 -12.53
C HIS A 326 -7.69 6.70 -12.60
N GLY A 327 -8.31 6.06 -13.59
CA GLY A 327 -9.77 5.91 -13.69
C GLY A 327 -10.44 6.73 -14.78
N TYR A 328 -9.76 7.07 -15.87
CA TYR A 328 -10.39 7.69 -17.03
C TYR A 328 -11.58 6.87 -17.57
N PRO A 329 -12.67 7.50 -18.04
CA PRO A 329 -12.89 8.96 -18.07
C PRO A 329 -13.38 9.51 -16.73
N VAL A 330 -13.94 8.68 -15.85
CA VAL A 330 -14.58 9.13 -14.62
C VAL A 330 -14.26 8.19 -13.46
N ARG A 331 -13.95 8.79 -12.30
CA ARG A 331 -13.76 8.09 -11.03
C ARG A 331 -14.56 8.72 -9.90
N ILE A 332 -14.75 7.97 -8.83
CA ILE A 332 -15.19 8.48 -7.53
C ILE A 332 -13.96 8.92 -6.73
N MET A 333 -14.10 10.03 -6.02
CA MET A 333 -13.15 10.52 -5.01
C MET A 333 -13.86 10.67 -3.67
N VAL A 334 -13.44 9.92 -2.66
CA VAL A 334 -14.04 9.91 -1.32
C VAL A 334 -13.07 10.59 -0.35
N LEU A 335 -13.39 11.82 0.07
CA LEU A 335 -12.44 12.67 0.79
C LEU A 335 -12.08 12.07 2.17
N GLY A 336 -10.80 11.96 2.50
CA GLY A 336 -10.36 11.49 3.83
C GLY A 336 -10.56 9.99 4.12
N TYR A 337 -11.10 9.21 3.18
CA TYR A 337 -11.17 7.75 3.27
C TYR A 337 -9.94 7.09 2.64
N ILE A 338 -9.74 5.80 2.92
CA ILE A 338 -8.77 4.97 2.22
C ILE A 338 -9.00 4.98 0.71
N GLY A 339 -7.92 4.84 -0.06
CA GLY A 339 -7.99 4.83 -1.52
C GLY A 339 -8.97 3.80 -2.10
N ALA A 340 -9.16 2.66 -1.43
CA ALA A 340 -10.09 1.61 -1.86
C ALA A 340 -11.55 2.06 -1.96
N ARG A 341 -11.98 3.13 -1.27
CA ARG A 341 -13.35 3.64 -1.39
C ARG A 341 -13.55 4.56 -2.59
N SER A 342 -12.45 5.02 -3.20
CA SER A 342 -12.46 5.91 -4.37
C SER A 342 -12.41 5.09 -5.66
N VAL A 343 -13.55 4.53 -6.08
CA VAL A 343 -13.69 3.65 -7.25
C VAL A 343 -13.21 4.32 -8.53
N LYS A 344 -12.41 3.61 -9.34
CA LYS A 344 -11.99 4.03 -10.68
C LYS A 344 -12.88 3.41 -11.74
N TRP A 345 -12.93 4.01 -12.92
CA TRP A 345 -13.71 3.50 -14.06
C TRP A 345 -15.16 3.25 -13.67
N VAL A 346 -15.78 4.20 -12.97
CA VAL A 346 -17.12 4.03 -12.41
C VAL A 346 -18.14 3.97 -13.54
N TYR A 347 -19.03 2.97 -13.51
CA TYR A 347 -20.04 2.77 -14.56
C TYR A 347 -21.46 2.57 -14.00
N ARG A 348 -21.59 2.23 -12.72
CA ARG A 348 -22.88 2.08 -12.04
C ARG A 348 -22.81 2.51 -10.59
N ILE A 349 -23.89 3.12 -10.10
CA ILE A 349 -24.10 3.46 -8.70
C ILE A 349 -25.48 2.95 -8.27
N LYS A 350 -25.51 2.10 -7.25
CA LYS A 350 -26.74 1.51 -6.73
C LYS A 350 -27.02 2.00 -5.32
N ALA A 351 -28.16 2.64 -5.10
CA ALA A 351 -28.59 3.00 -3.75
C ALA A 351 -29.09 1.75 -3.00
N ILE A 352 -28.53 1.49 -1.83
CA ILE A 352 -28.80 0.31 -0.99
C ILE A 352 -29.03 0.68 0.47
N GLU A 353 -29.70 -0.20 1.22
CA GLU A 353 -30.02 0.01 2.64
C GLU A 353 -28.78 -0.07 3.54
N ASN A 354 -27.93 -1.06 3.32
CA ASN A 354 -26.81 -1.41 4.19
C ASN A 354 -25.47 -1.28 3.45
N PRO A 355 -24.32 -1.27 4.14
CA PRO A 355 -23.02 -1.34 3.49
C PRO A 355 -22.92 -2.52 2.52
N SER A 356 -22.17 -2.35 1.43
CA SER A 356 -21.94 -3.39 0.43
C SER A 356 -21.37 -4.67 1.05
N LEU A 357 -21.90 -5.81 0.59
CA LEU A 357 -21.40 -7.15 0.94
C LEU A 357 -20.32 -7.63 -0.03
N ALA A 358 -19.92 -6.82 -1.02
CA ALA A 358 -18.84 -7.16 -1.94
C ALA A 358 -17.54 -7.47 -1.18
N PRO A 359 -16.76 -8.51 -1.58
CA PRO A 359 -15.65 -9.04 -0.78
C PRO A 359 -14.62 -7.98 -0.37
N VAL A 360 -14.31 -7.07 -1.30
CA VAL A 360 -13.40 -5.94 -1.09
C VAL A 360 -13.77 -5.14 0.17
N GLN A 361 -15.05 -4.83 0.37
CA GLN A 361 -15.50 -4.08 1.54
C GLN A 361 -15.79 -4.97 2.76
N SER A 362 -16.44 -6.12 2.55
CA SER A 362 -17.00 -6.93 3.64
C SER A 362 -16.02 -7.95 4.23
N LYS A 363 -14.94 -8.31 3.52
CA LYS A 363 -14.01 -9.38 3.92
C LYS A 363 -12.52 -9.00 3.86
N GLU A 364 -12.14 -7.97 3.12
CA GLU A 364 -10.72 -7.66 2.88
C GLU A 364 -10.21 -6.43 3.63
N TYR A 365 -10.70 -5.22 3.29
CA TYR A 365 -10.25 -3.97 3.91
C TYR A 365 -10.82 -3.78 5.33
N LEU A 366 -10.43 -4.70 6.22
CA LEU A 366 -10.82 -4.83 7.61
C LEU A 366 -9.61 -4.64 8.52
N TYR A 367 -9.81 -3.94 9.62
CA TYR A 367 -8.81 -3.78 10.68
C TYR A 367 -9.12 -4.73 11.83
N PHE A 368 -8.12 -5.50 12.23
CA PHE A 368 -8.22 -6.48 13.32
C PHE A 368 -7.37 -6.05 14.51
N ASN A 369 -7.68 -6.58 15.70
CA ASN A 369 -6.80 -6.44 16.85
C ASN A 369 -5.52 -7.29 16.68
N GLN A 370 -4.53 -7.04 17.55
CA GLN A 370 -3.18 -7.64 17.47
C GLN A 370 -3.11 -9.12 17.90
N GLN A 371 -4.22 -9.72 18.34
CA GLN A 371 -4.34 -11.11 18.80
C GLN A 371 -5.05 -12.00 17.77
N THR A 372 -5.69 -11.41 16.76
CA THR A 372 -6.32 -12.11 15.65
C THR A 372 -5.29 -12.39 14.56
N GLY A 373 -5.25 -13.63 14.07
CA GLY A 373 -4.35 -14.16 13.04
C GLY A 373 -5.03 -15.25 12.21
N LYS A 374 -4.25 -15.97 11.39
CA LYS A 374 -4.73 -16.95 10.40
C LYS A 374 -5.86 -17.88 10.87
N HIS A 375 -5.71 -18.47 12.05
CA HIS A 375 -6.54 -19.59 12.50
C HIS A 375 -7.73 -19.16 13.37
N ASN A 376 -7.73 -17.95 13.92
CA ASN A 376 -8.78 -17.44 14.81
C ASN A 376 -9.49 -16.20 14.25
N GLN A 377 -9.15 -15.76 13.04
CA GLN A 377 -9.80 -14.63 12.39
C GLN A 377 -11.19 -15.00 11.85
N GLN A 378 -12.19 -14.19 12.18
CA GLN A 378 -13.46 -14.16 11.47
C GLN A 378 -13.66 -12.79 10.82
N PRO A 379 -14.17 -12.70 9.57
CA PRO A 379 -14.44 -11.40 8.94
C PRO A 379 -15.35 -10.49 9.78
N THR A 380 -16.23 -11.06 10.60
CA THR A 380 -17.12 -10.36 11.53
C THR A 380 -16.39 -9.68 12.70
N ASP A 381 -15.15 -10.07 13.01
CA ASP A 381 -14.33 -9.43 14.04
C ASP A 381 -13.66 -8.14 13.54
N GLY A 382 -13.64 -7.95 12.22
CA GLY A 382 -12.93 -6.87 11.57
C GLY A 382 -13.74 -5.57 11.51
N ILE A 383 -13.07 -4.44 11.70
CA ILE A 383 -13.67 -3.11 11.51
C ILE A 383 -13.43 -2.69 10.06
N GLN A 384 -14.49 -2.36 9.31
CA GLN A 384 -14.34 -1.82 7.96
C GLN A 384 -13.50 -0.55 7.97
N ILE A 385 -12.37 -0.58 7.28
CA ILE A 385 -11.49 0.57 7.20
C ILE A 385 -12.17 1.60 6.30
N GLN A 386 -12.42 2.78 6.86
CA GLN A 386 -12.99 3.93 6.15
C GLN A 386 -11.97 5.07 6.17
N GLU A 387 -11.87 5.79 7.28
CA GLU A 387 -10.89 6.87 7.45
C GLU A 387 -9.50 6.31 7.79
N MET A 388 -8.44 6.97 7.28
CA MET A 388 -7.09 6.68 7.75
C MET A 388 -6.83 7.38 9.09
N PRO A 389 -6.19 6.71 10.07
CA PRO A 389 -5.68 7.37 11.26
C PRO A 389 -4.51 8.30 10.90
N VAL A 390 -4.10 9.13 11.86
CA VAL A 390 -2.90 9.95 11.72
C VAL A 390 -1.67 9.07 11.47
N SER A 391 -0.88 9.42 10.47
CA SER A 391 0.34 8.71 10.09
C SER A 391 1.39 9.67 9.54
N SER A 392 2.65 9.29 9.63
CA SER A 392 3.77 10.03 9.05
C SER A 392 4.88 9.08 8.63
N ALA A 393 5.79 9.57 7.79
CA ALA A 393 6.96 8.82 7.37
C ALA A 393 8.14 9.71 6.99
N ILE A 394 9.34 9.28 7.39
CA ILE A 394 10.63 9.81 6.96
C ILE A 394 10.96 9.32 5.54
N MET A 395 11.21 10.24 4.62
CA MET A 395 11.63 9.98 3.23
C MET A 395 13.14 10.12 3.02
N SER A 396 13.83 10.81 3.92
CA SER A 396 15.30 10.89 3.98
C SER A 396 15.70 11.31 5.41
N PRO A 397 16.78 10.75 5.98
CA PRO A 397 17.63 9.69 5.43
C PRO A 397 16.89 8.34 5.31
N TRP A 398 17.55 7.32 4.79
CA TRP A 398 17.00 5.96 4.65
C TRP A 398 17.60 5.02 5.68
N THR A 399 16.84 3.97 6.02
CA THR A 399 17.32 2.94 6.93
C THR A 399 18.63 2.34 6.42
N LYS A 400 19.55 2.10 7.35
CA LYS A 400 20.94 1.64 7.17
C LYS A 400 21.88 2.60 6.43
N GLN A 401 21.50 3.85 6.17
CA GLN A 401 22.44 4.85 5.66
C GLN A 401 23.44 5.31 6.73
N VAL A 402 24.66 5.60 6.27
CA VAL A 402 25.70 6.29 7.06
C VAL A 402 25.55 7.78 6.84
N VAL A 403 25.47 8.55 7.92
CA VAL A 403 25.24 9.99 7.90
C VAL A 403 26.38 10.69 8.62
N ILE A 404 27.23 11.38 7.86
CA ILE A 404 28.26 12.28 8.40
C ILE A 404 27.63 13.65 8.57
N HIS A 405 27.69 14.21 9.77
CA HIS A 405 27.02 15.48 10.08
C HIS A 405 27.79 16.37 11.06
N ASN A 406 27.34 17.62 11.22
CA ASN A 406 27.92 18.61 12.14
C ASN A 406 26.92 18.92 13.28
N GLY A 407 26.54 17.90 14.06
CA GLY A 407 25.55 18.03 15.15
C GLY A 407 24.06 18.06 14.75
N LYS A 408 23.73 18.02 13.44
CA LYS A 408 22.34 17.94 12.96
C LYS A 408 22.21 17.03 11.74
N ILE A 409 21.14 16.23 11.69
CA ILE A 409 20.81 15.38 10.54
C ILE A 409 19.61 15.99 9.79
N HIS A 410 19.78 16.26 8.50
CA HIS A 410 18.67 16.74 7.67
C HIS A 410 17.68 15.62 7.40
N CYS A 411 16.42 15.82 7.80
CA CYS A 411 15.33 14.88 7.60
C CYS A 411 14.21 15.53 6.78
N LYS A 412 13.56 14.76 5.91
CA LYS A 412 12.32 15.17 5.25
C LYS A 412 11.32 14.03 5.20
N GLY A 413 10.03 14.35 5.04
CA GLY A 413 8.99 13.34 4.99
C GLY A 413 7.58 13.88 4.74
N TRP A 414 6.58 13.05 5.03
CA TRP A 414 5.16 13.41 4.96
C TRP A 414 4.42 13.07 6.25
N ALA A 415 3.29 13.73 6.47
CA ALA A 415 2.32 13.44 7.52
C ALA A 415 0.89 13.61 6.98
N TYR A 416 -0.05 12.77 7.41
CA TYR A 416 -1.45 12.79 6.94
C TYR A 416 -2.39 12.28 8.04
N SER A 417 -3.63 12.76 8.06
CA SER A 417 -4.74 12.20 8.85
C SER A 417 -5.99 12.19 7.97
N GLY A 418 -6.76 11.11 8.03
CA GLY A 418 -8.02 10.97 7.30
C GLY A 418 -9.17 11.72 7.95
N GLY A 419 -10.39 11.53 7.44
CA GLY A 419 -11.62 12.08 8.03
C GLY A 419 -11.73 13.61 8.04
N GLY A 420 -10.83 14.32 7.34
CA GLY A 420 -10.83 15.78 7.28
C GLY A 420 -10.11 16.45 8.44
N ARG A 421 -9.39 15.66 9.25
CA ARG A 421 -8.40 16.15 10.20
C ARG A 421 -7.11 16.41 9.45
N TRP A 422 -6.35 17.41 9.88
CA TRP A 422 -5.08 17.74 9.24
C TRP A 422 -3.91 17.57 10.21
N PRO A 423 -2.70 17.25 9.71
CA PRO A 423 -1.48 17.28 10.53
C PRO A 423 -1.25 18.68 11.11
N GLU A 424 -1.28 18.77 12.44
CA GLU A 424 -1.05 20.01 13.18
C GLU A 424 0.42 20.13 13.61
N ARG A 425 1.04 19.02 14.04
CA ARG A 425 2.43 19.01 14.51
C ARG A 425 3.12 17.71 14.10
N VAL A 426 4.32 17.82 13.55
CA VAL A 426 5.21 16.68 13.26
C VAL A 426 6.41 16.80 14.19
N GLU A 427 6.82 15.69 14.79
CA GLU A 427 7.92 15.62 15.75
C GLU A 427 8.89 14.52 15.37
N LEU A 428 10.18 14.79 15.51
CA LEU A 428 11.25 13.84 15.27
C LEU A 428 12.13 13.66 16.51
N SER A 429 12.68 12.46 16.66
CA SER A 429 13.65 12.07 17.68
C SER A 429 14.84 11.42 17.00
N ALA A 430 16.06 11.69 17.50
CA ALA A 430 17.31 11.02 17.07
C ALA A 430 17.78 9.95 18.08
N ASP A 431 17.06 9.76 19.18
CA ASP A 431 17.42 8.89 20.30
C ASP A 431 16.45 7.71 20.46
N GLY A 432 15.70 7.35 19.43
CA GLY A 432 14.75 6.23 19.48
C GLY A 432 13.37 6.57 20.07
N GLY A 433 13.09 7.85 20.35
CA GLY A 433 11.80 8.36 20.79
C GLY A 433 11.75 8.91 22.22
N PHE A 434 12.91 9.15 22.85
CA PHE A 434 12.97 9.72 24.20
C PHE A 434 12.82 11.25 24.19
N SER A 435 13.58 11.93 23.31
CA SER A 435 13.54 13.39 23.14
C SER A 435 12.96 13.77 21.79
N TRP A 436 12.06 14.77 21.76
CA TRP A 436 11.32 15.15 20.55
C TRP A 436 11.54 16.61 20.16
N TYR A 437 11.78 16.83 18.86
CA TYR A 437 11.90 18.14 18.24
C TYR A 437 10.75 18.35 17.27
N ALA A 438 9.97 19.41 17.49
CA ALA A 438 8.89 19.78 16.58
C ALA A 438 9.46 20.35 15.27
N VAL A 439 8.91 19.93 14.14
CA VAL A 439 9.18 20.56 12.85
C VAL A 439 8.63 21.99 12.87
N PRO A 440 9.46 23.02 12.58
CA PRO A 440 8.99 24.40 12.52
C PRO A 440 7.87 24.58 11.48
N ASN A 441 6.87 25.41 11.79
CA ASN A 441 5.73 25.65 10.90
C ASN A 441 6.14 26.12 9.49
N ALA A 442 7.22 26.89 9.39
CA ALA A 442 7.76 27.38 8.12
C ALA A 442 8.30 26.24 7.21
N ASN A 443 8.65 25.10 7.80
CA ASN A 443 9.17 23.93 7.09
C ASN A 443 8.09 22.87 6.81
N LEU A 444 6.83 23.20 7.07
CA LEU A 444 5.69 22.38 6.68
C LEU A 444 5.06 23.00 5.43
N SER A 445 4.67 22.16 4.47
CA SER A 445 3.85 22.59 3.32
C SER A 445 2.52 23.23 3.75
N LYS A 446 1.71 23.74 2.82
CA LYS A 446 0.46 24.43 3.16
C LYS A 446 -0.52 23.50 3.90
N LYS A 447 -1.14 24.01 4.97
CA LYS A 447 -2.21 23.32 5.70
C LYS A 447 -3.47 23.18 4.82
N GLY A 448 -4.10 22.01 4.84
CA GLY A 448 -5.36 21.76 4.14
C GLY A 448 -6.13 20.58 4.74
N LYS A 449 -7.46 20.66 4.71
CA LYS A 449 -8.38 19.70 5.37
C LYS A 449 -8.24 18.27 4.85
N TRP A 450 -8.03 18.11 3.55
CA TRP A 450 -8.00 16.81 2.86
C TRP A 450 -6.62 16.46 2.32
N THR A 451 -5.59 17.21 2.74
CA THR A 451 -4.24 17.12 2.20
C THR A 451 -3.25 16.75 3.28
N TRP A 452 -2.23 15.99 2.91
CA TRP A 452 -1.05 15.75 3.73
C TRP A 452 -0.28 17.05 4.00
N ARG A 453 0.76 16.93 4.81
CA ARG A 453 1.82 17.92 4.95
C ARG A 453 3.14 17.22 4.62
N THR A 454 3.84 17.65 3.58
CA THR A 454 5.29 17.42 3.48
C THR A 454 6.03 18.29 4.48
N TRP A 455 7.17 17.82 4.98
CA TRP A 455 7.94 18.45 6.06
C TRP A 455 9.45 18.25 5.90
N SER A 456 10.24 19.16 6.46
CA SER A 456 11.71 19.00 6.60
C SER A 456 12.24 19.62 7.89
N ILE A 457 13.31 19.06 8.47
CA ILE A 457 13.94 19.56 9.69
C ILE A 457 15.43 19.18 9.70
N ASP A 458 16.28 20.08 10.20
CA ASP A 458 17.64 19.73 10.62
C ASP A 458 17.58 19.27 12.07
N LEU A 459 17.39 17.97 12.25
CA LEU A 459 17.19 17.32 13.54
C LEU A 459 18.48 17.38 14.36
N PRO A 460 18.50 18.01 15.55
CA PRO A 460 19.65 17.95 16.44
C PRO A 460 20.01 16.51 16.78
N CYS A 461 21.28 16.17 16.63
CA CYS A 461 21.79 14.82 16.82
C CYS A 461 23.19 14.88 17.44
N ASP A 462 23.28 14.51 18.72
CA ASP A 462 24.55 14.48 19.46
C ASP A 462 25.12 13.07 19.61
N VAL A 463 24.29 12.05 19.37
CA VAL A 463 24.63 10.62 19.49
C VAL A 463 25.33 10.10 18.22
N GLU A 464 26.28 9.18 18.39
CA GLU A 464 27.07 8.56 17.31
C GLU A 464 26.82 7.04 17.27
N GLY A 465 27.19 6.39 16.17
CA GLY A 465 26.99 4.96 15.95
C GLY A 465 25.60 4.63 15.40
N TRP A 466 25.12 3.40 15.62
CA TRP A 466 23.77 3.00 15.21
C TRP A 466 22.72 3.68 16.07
N ILE A 467 21.96 4.60 15.46
CA ILE A 467 20.88 5.34 16.13
C ILE A 467 19.55 5.10 15.42
N GLU A 468 18.46 5.39 16.10
CA GLU A 468 17.12 5.33 15.53
C GLU A 468 16.51 6.73 15.44
N ILE A 469 16.18 7.13 14.22
CA ILE A 469 15.39 8.34 13.97
C ILE A 469 13.92 7.95 13.92
N VAL A 470 13.10 8.56 14.77
CA VAL A 470 11.67 8.29 14.90
C VAL A 470 10.87 9.53 14.57
N CYS A 471 9.82 9.38 13.77
CA CYS A 471 8.88 10.45 13.40
C CYS A 471 7.46 10.11 13.86
N ARG A 472 6.77 11.08 14.46
CA ARG A 472 5.33 11.00 14.76
C ARG A 472 4.60 12.29 14.39
N CYS A 473 3.29 12.19 14.20
CA CYS A 473 2.41 13.29 13.87
C CYS A 473 1.24 13.39 14.86
N TRP A 474 0.86 14.61 15.18
CA TRP A 474 -0.37 14.97 15.90
C TRP A 474 -1.33 15.65 14.92
N ASP A 475 -2.58 15.19 14.89
CA ASP A 475 -3.62 15.83 14.08
C ASP A 475 -4.41 16.88 14.86
N SER A 476 -5.32 17.57 14.16
CA SER A 476 -6.20 18.61 14.71
C SER A 476 -7.15 18.14 15.81
N SER A 477 -7.24 16.83 16.08
CA SER A 477 -8.08 16.23 17.11
C SER A 477 -7.25 15.59 18.23
N LEU A 478 -5.95 15.91 18.32
CA LEU A 478 -5.00 15.38 19.30
C LEU A 478 -4.75 13.88 19.17
N ASN A 479 -5.10 13.24 18.04
CA ASN A 479 -4.68 11.87 17.79
C ASN A 479 -3.16 11.84 17.52
N THR A 480 -2.50 10.78 17.94
CA THR A 480 -1.08 10.51 17.63
C THR A 480 -0.84 9.05 17.28
N GLN A 481 0.39 8.73 16.93
CA GLN A 481 0.81 7.43 16.42
C GLN A 481 1.34 6.52 17.56
N PRO A 482 0.98 5.21 17.57
CA PRO A 482 1.65 4.24 18.44
C PRO A 482 3.15 4.20 18.18
N LEU A 483 4.00 4.06 19.21
CA LEU A 483 5.46 4.17 19.00
C LEU A 483 6.10 2.96 18.30
N THR A 484 5.45 1.80 18.33
CA THR A 484 6.02 0.55 17.78
C THR A 484 5.08 -0.10 16.78
N VAL A 485 5.65 -0.83 15.81
CA VAL A 485 4.87 -1.59 14.81
C VAL A 485 3.97 -2.61 15.50
N ARG A 486 4.44 -3.29 16.55
CA ARG A 486 3.64 -4.29 17.28
C ARG A 486 2.33 -3.72 17.82
N ALA A 487 2.34 -2.48 18.31
CA ALA A 487 1.14 -1.82 18.83
C ALA A 487 0.10 -1.51 17.73
N ALA A 488 0.50 -1.46 16.46
CA ALA A 488 -0.36 -1.21 15.31
C ALA A 488 -0.54 -2.43 14.39
N TRP A 489 0.11 -3.56 14.68
CA TRP A 489 0.11 -4.74 13.83
C TRP A 489 -1.28 -5.37 13.78
N ASN A 490 -1.68 -5.85 12.61
CA ASN A 490 -2.88 -6.65 12.43
C ASN A 490 -2.68 -7.66 11.30
N TRP A 491 -3.41 -8.78 11.36
CA TRP A 491 -3.27 -9.86 10.38
C TRP A 491 -3.46 -9.44 8.92
N GLY A 492 -4.36 -8.49 8.64
CA GLY A 492 -4.58 -7.97 7.27
C GLY A 492 -3.42 -7.12 6.73
N LEU A 493 -2.46 -6.76 7.59
CA LEU A 493 -1.31 -5.91 7.25
C LEU A 493 -1.74 -4.60 6.59
N HIS A 494 -2.81 -4.04 7.12
CA HIS A 494 -3.34 -2.73 6.76
C HIS A 494 -3.00 -1.71 7.84
N VAL A 495 -3.13 -0.43 7.52
CA VAL A 495 -3.10 0.70 8.46
C VAL A 495 -1.82 0.71 9.33
N THR A 496 -0.65 0.61 8.70
CA THR A 496 0.62 0.87 9.39
C THR A 496 0.69 2.36 9.76
N HIS A 497 0.31 2.67 10.99
CA HIS A 497 0.23 4.04 11.50
C HIS A 497 1.11 4.26 12.74
N SER A 498 1.96 3.29 13.09
CA SER A 498 3.00 3.48 14.11
C SER A 498 3.94 4.62 13.72
N ALA A 499 4.59 5.25 14.70
CA ALA A 499 5.66 6.20 14.47
C ALA A 499 6.70 5.57 13.53
N HIS A 500 7.04 6.23 12.43
CA HIS A 500 7.97 5.67 11.45
C HIS A 500 9.39 5.76 12.01
N ARG A 501 10.16 4.67 11.89
CA ARG A 501 11.49 4.51 12.50
C ARG A 501 12.47 4.07 11.43
N ILE A 502 13.62 4.73 11.36
CA ILE A 502 14.75 4.31 10.52
C ILE A 502 15.99 4.18 11.39
N SER A 503 16.83 3.17 11.11
CA SER A 503 18.16 3.09 11.73
C SER A 503 19.17 3.77 10.82
N VAL A 504 20.04 4.62 11.34
CA VAL A 504 21.17 5.20 10.58
C VAL A 504 22.46 5.05 11.39
N TYR A 505 23.60 5.07 10.71
CA TYR A 505 24.89 5.16 11.39
C TYR A 505 25.36 6.62 11.41
N SER A 506 25.39 7.21 12.60
CA SER A 506 25.71 8.60 12.86
C SER A 506 27.21 8.81 13.07
N ILE A 507 27.82 9.68 12.26
CA ILE A 507 29.22 10.13 12.39
C ILE A 507 29.19 11.65 12.65
N ASN A 508 29.45 12.07 13.88
CA ASN A 508 29.31 13.46 14.27
C ASN A 508 30.66 14.19 14.29
N LYS A 509 30.90 15.02 13.28
CA LYS A 509 32.14 15.80 13.13
C LYS A 509 32.39 16.80 14.25
N THR A 510 31.40 17.13 15.08
CA THR A 510 31.62 18.01 16.24
C THR A 510 32.32 17.29 17.39
N ARG A 511 32.37 15.95 17.38
CA ARG A 511 33.08 15.16 18.39
C ARG A 511 34.58 15.13 18.05
N ALA A 512 35.41 15.53 19.02
CA ALA A 512 36.84 15.69 18.81
C ALA A 512 37.53 14.42 18.28
N ARG A 513 37.26 13.26 18.91
CA ARG A 513 37.82 11.97 18.49
C ARG A 513 37.37 11.57 17.08
N THR A 514 36.10 11.77 16.75
CA THR A 514 35.57 11.50 15.40
C THR A 514 36.21 12.40 14.36
N ALA A 515 36.35 13.70 14.65
CA ALA A 515 37.00 14.65 13.75
C ALA A 515 38.48 14.30 13.51
N GLU A 516 39.21 13.89 14.55
CA GLU A 516 40.58 13.42 14.46
C GLU A 516 40.68 12.14 13.61
N LYS A 517 39.81 11.16 13.87
CA LYS A 517 39.76 9.91 13.10
C LYS A 517 39.47 10.16 11.62
N LEU A 518 38.53 11.03 11.29
CA LEU A 518 38.24 11.41 9.90
C LEU A 518 39.44 12.06 9.20
N LYS A 519 40.19 12.92 9.90
CA LYS A 519 41.45 13.47 9.37
C LYS A 519 42.50 12.38 9.14
N GLN A 520 42.54 11.34 9.98
CA GLN A 520 43.46 10.23 9.82
C GLN A 520 43.12 9.39 8.56
N PHE A 521 41.84 9.13 8.30
CA PHE A 521 41.41 8.51 7.03
C PHE A 521 41.86 9.34 5.83
N GLU A 522 41.64 10.66 5.87
CA GLU A 522 42.06 11.57 4.81
C GLU A 522 43.59 11.59 4.62
N ALA A 523 44.36 11.67 5.71
CA ALA A 523 45.82 11.74 5.69
C ALA A 523 46.49 10.44 5.21
N THR A 524 45.90 9.28 5.53
CA THR A 524 46.44 7.97 5.15
C THR A 524 45.93 7.49 3.79
N GLY A 525 44.93 8.16 3.21
CA GLY A 525 44.26 7.70 1.99
C GLY A 525 43.43 6.41 2.18
N SER A 526 43.18 6.01 3.43
CA SER A 526 42.42 4.81 3.76
C SER A 526 40.92 5.03 3.53
N PRO A 527 40.17 4.04 3.00
CA PRO A 527 38.75 4.22 2.70
C PRO A 527 37.90 4.29 3.98
N LEU A 528 37.01 5.28 4.06
CA LEU A 528 36.02 5.40 5.14
C LEU A 528 34.83 4.44 4.99
N ALA A 529 34.57 3.96 3.76
CA ALA A 529 33.41 3.13 3.45
C ALA A 529 33.82 1.87 2.66
N PRO A 530 33.12 0.74 2.86
CA PRO A 530 31.98 0.55 3.79
C PRO A 530 32.41 0.55 5.27
N LEU A 531 31.49 0.78 6.21
CA LEU A 531 31.78 0.73 7.66
C LEU A 531 32.35 -0.61 8.14
N THR A 532 32.17 -1.67 7.36
CA THR A 532 32.71 -3.00 7.64
C THR A 532 34.15 -3.18 7.16
N TRP A 533 34.75 -2.18 6.53
CA TRP A 533 36.15 -2.22 6.11
C TRP A 533 37.05 -2.20 7.35
N PRO A 534 37.95 -3.20 7.53
CA PRO A 534 38.90 -3.18 8.64
C PRO A 534 39.82 -1.96 8.55
N GLU A 535 39.91 -1.21 9.65
CA GLU A 535 40.76 -0.03 9.69
C GLU A 535 42.24 -0.43 9.67
N GLU A 536 43.06 0.26 8.86
CA GLU A 536 44.49 -0.02 8.70
C GLU A 536 45.35 0.59 9.81
N PHE A 537 44.75 1.42 10.66
CA PHE A 537 45.42 2.12 11.75
C PHE A 537 44.59 2.04 13.02
N PRO A 538 45.24 1.93 14.20
CA PRO A 538 44.54 1.71 15.45
C PRO A 538 43.71 2.94 15.85
N THR A 539 42.70 2.73 16.69
CA THR A 539 41.90 3.82 17.29
C THR A 539 42.69 4.64 18.31
N GLN A 540 43.72 4.04 18.89
CA GLN A 540 44.68 4.66 19.80
C GLN A 540 46.06 4.03 19.53
N SER A 541 47.13 4.84 19.49
CA SER A 541 48.47 4.28 19.31
C SER A 541 48.87 3.43 20.53
N TRP A 542 49.75 2.44 20.33
CA TRP A 542 50.25 1.63 21.44
C TRP A 542 51.04 2.45 22.47
N ASP A 543 51.71 3.52 22.03
CA ASP A 543 52.46 4.40 22.91
C ASP A 543 51.50 5.25 23.77
N ASP A 544 50.44 5.82 23.18
CA ASP A 544 49.41 6.53 23.94
C ASP A 544 48.67 5.60 24.91
N TYR A 545 48.41 4.36 24.49
CA TYR A 545 47.78 3.34 25.33
C TYR A 545 48.64 2.98 26.54
N LYS A 546 49.95 2.74 26.33
CA LYS A 546 50.89 2.45 27.41
C LYS A 546 51.02 3.63 28.36
N LYS A 547 51.23 4.84 27.82
CA LYS A 547 51.33 6.07 28.61
C LYS A 547 50.09 6.30 29.48
N PHE A 548 48.89 6.06 28.95
CA PHE A 548 47.66 6.17 29.72
C PHE A 548 47.71 5.28 30.98
N TRP A 549 48.17 4.04 30.88
CA TRP A 549 48.27 3.13 32.03
C TRP A 549 49.52 3.33 32.90
N GLU A 550 50.51 4.11 32.47
CA GLU A 550 51.58 4.59 33.37
C GLU A 550 51.06 5.70 34.30
N GLU A 551 50.12 6.50 33.81
CA GLU A 551 49.55 7.66 34.52
C GLU A 551 48.24 7.36 35.26
N ASN A 552 47.65 6.18 35.03
CA ASN A 552 46.37 5.77 35.62
C ASN A 552 46.49 4.35 36.18
N GLU A 553 45.73 4.06 37.24
CA GLU A 553 45.62 2.70 37.80
C GLU A 553 45.24 1.70 36.71
N PRO A 554 45.73 0.44 36.75
CA PRO A 554 45.45 -0.56 35.72
C PRO A 554 43.96 -0.84 35.56
N ARG A 555 43.58 -1.37 34.39
CA ARG A 555 42.18 -1.75 34.11
C ARG A 555 41.68 -2.88 34.99
N ASP A 556 42.61 -3.67 35.52
CA ASP A 556 42.28 -4.75 36.43
C ASP A 556 41.68 -4.17 37.72
N VAL A 557 40.70 -4.89 38.27
CA VAL A 557 39.96 -4.44 39.44
C VAL A 557 40.67 -4.78 40.74
N ASP A 558 41.69 -5.63 40.68
CA ASP A 558 42.60 -6.02 41.76
C ASP A 558 43.99 -5.37 41.57
#